data_AF-A0A7S0GZK5-F1
#
_entry.id   AF-A0A7S0GZK5-F1
#
_cell.length_a   1.000
_cell.length_b   1.000
_cell.length_c   1.000
_cell.angle_alpha   90.00
_cell.angle_beta   90.00
_cell.angle_gamma   90.00
#
_symmetry.space_group_name_H-M   'P 1'
#
loop_
_entity.id
_entity.type
_entity.pdbx_description
1 polymer ?
#
loop_
_entity_poly.entity_id
_entity_poly.type
_entity_poly.pdbx_seq_one_letter_code
_entity_poly.pdbx_strand_id
1 'polypeptide(L)'
;RILPDQLFKEIGIHSKFYRERKLFYKVPFERVTTLLRKKNVVLKNGYAYVPTSLMFGFLKQWFTERLRKHLQVLSRICSGVRKDRRVEEMLEGFLVQVTKPVTYQPPKNRAAGEITHRDIACMSSESFPPCMLEMYRNLNKDSHLKYWGRRTFGLFLKGIGLSLEESLRF
;
A
#
# COMPACT_ATOMS: atom_id res chain seq x y z
N ARG A 1 15.80 13.57 27.35
CA ARG A 1 14.89 14.63 26.84
C ARG A 1 15.45 15.95 27.37
N ILE A 2 16.01 16.80 26.53
CA ILE A 2 16.70 18.02 26.98
C ILE A 2 15.82 19.21 26.61
N LEU A 3 15.59 20.10 27.57
CA LEU A 3 14.77 21.30 27.36
C LEU A 3 15.50 22.27 26.42
N PRO A 4 14.80 22.87 25.44
CA PRO A 4 15.42 23.71 24.41
C PRO A 4 16.22 24.88 24.99
N ASP A 5 15.76 25.48 26.09
CA ASP A 5 16.31 26.74 26.62
C ASP A 5 17.75 26.64 27.15
N GLN A 6 18.17 25.47 27.65
CA GLN A 6 19.56 25.23 28.06
C GLN A 6 20.48 25.00 26.85
N LEU A 7 19.97 24.33 25.81
CA LEU A 7 20.71 24.05 24.59
C LEU A 7 20.96 25.32 23.77
N PHE A 8 19.99 26.24 23.73
CA PHE A 8 20.10 27.47 22.94
C PHE A 8 21.02 28.52 23.56
N LYS A 9 21.07 28.64 24.89
CA LYS A 9 22.01 29.54 25.58
C LYS A 9 23.47 29.10 25.44
N GLU A 10 23.73 27.79 25.39
CA GLU A 10 25.11 27.27 25.38
C GLU A 10 25.75 27.14 23.99
N ILE A 11 24.97 27.15 22.90
CA ILE A 11 25.49 26.80 21.57
C ILE A 11 25.60 28.03 20.65
N GLY A 12 25.00 29.18 21.01
CA GLY A 12 25.22 30.43 20.25
C GLY A 12 24.71 30.39 18.80
N ILE A 13 23.79 29.47 18.47
CA ILE A 13 23.28 29.29 17.11
C ILE A 13 22.02 30.14 16.92
N HIS A 14 22.18 31.26 16.21
CA HIS A 14 21.10 32.15 15.74
C HIS A 14 20.37 31.63 14.47
N SER A 15 20.42 30.34 14.17
CA SER A 15 19.72 29.80 13.00
C SER A 15 18.20 29.85 13.19
N LYS A 16 17.49 30.50 12.26
CA LYS A 16 16.01 30.64 12.21
C LYS A 16 15.27 29.32 12.44
N PHE A 17 15.89 28.18 12.13
CA PHE A 17 15.31 26.84 12.26
C PHE A 17 14.98 26.43 13.70
N TYR A 18 15.61 27.07 14.69
CA TYR A 18 15.57 26.64 16.09
C TYR A 18 14.78 27.57 17.02
N ARG A 19 14.13 28.61 16.49
CA ARG A 19 13.34 29.57 17.28
C ARG A 19 12.05 29.00 17.89
N GLU A 20 11.59 27.85 17.40
CA GLU A 20 10.41 27.19 17.96
C GLU A 20 10.86 26.21 19.05
N ARG A 21 10.21 26.23 20.22
CA ARG A 21 10.44 25.31 21.36
C ARG A 21 10.17 23.85 20.98
N LYS A 22 11.02 23.29 20.13
CA LYS A 22 10.91 21.92 19.61
C LYS A 22 11.70 20.98 20.51
N LEU A 23 11.16 19.79 20.70
CA LEU A 23 11.85 18.72 21.41
C LEU A 23 13.06 18.25 20.57
N PHE A 24 14.19 18.05 21.24
CA PHE A 24 15.41 17.52 20.65
C PHE A 24 15.75 16.15 21.22
N TYR A 25 16.23 15.27 20.35
CA TYR A 25 16.80 13.99 20.71
C TYR A 25 18.33 14.08 20.65
N LYS A 26 18.97 13.63 21.72
CA LYS A 26 20.43 13.49 21.80
C LYS A 26 20.80 12.10 21.28
N VAL A 27 21.57 12.05 20.20
CA VAL A 27 21.98 10.80 19.55
C VAL A 27 23.49 10.85 19.28
N PRO A 28 24.26 9.76 19.43
CA PRO A 28 25.66 9.72 19.00
C PRO A 28 25.79 10.12 17.53
N PHE A 29 26.75 11.01 17.21
CA PHE A 29 26.82 11.64 15.90
C PHE A 29 27.07 10.65 14.77
N GLU A 30 27.74 9.54 15.06
CA GLU A 30 28.08 8.45 14.13
C GLU A 30 26.84 7.80 13.53
N ARG A 31 25.73 7.80 14.28
CA ARG A 31 24.47 7.20 13.84
C ARG A 31 23.70 8.11 12.88
N VAL A 32 23.93 9.42 12.91
CA VAL A 32 23.14 10.42 12.17
C VAL A 32 23.99 11.20 11.14
N THR A 33 25.03 10.58 10.60
CA THR A 33 25.95 11.16 9.61
C THR A 33 25.23 11.73 8.38
N THR A 34 24.11 11.13 7.97
CA THR A 34 23.27 11.61 6.87
C THR A 34 22.63 12.98 7.15
N LEU A 35 22.22 13.22 8.39
CA LEU A 35 21.66 14.50 8.85
C LEU A 35 22.76 15.55 9.03
N LEU A 36 23.97 15.13 9.40
CA LEU A 36 25.14 16.00 9.51
C LEU A 36 25.58 16.55 8.16
N ARG A 37 25.55 15.72 7.10
CA ARG A 37 25.88 16.15 5.74
C ARG A 37 25.02 17.33 5.28
N LYS A 38 23.76 17.38 5.70
CA LYS A 38 22.81 18.45 5.36
C LYS A 38 22.91 19.68 6.27
N LYS A 39 23.80 19.69 7.27
CA LYS A 39 23.95 20.75 8.30
C LYS A 39 22.65 21.08 9.05
N ASN A 40 21.74 20.11 9.16
CA ASN A 40 20.41 20.30 9.75
C ASN A 40 20.34 20.00 11.25
N VAL A 41 21.47 19.68 11.88
CA VAL A 41 21.55 19.24 13.28
C VAL A 41 22.79 19.83 13.93
N VAL A 42 22.73 20.01 15.24
CA VAL A 42 23.82 20.59 16.04
C VAL A 42 24.67 19.48 16.62
N LEU A 43 25.99 19.65 16.61
CA LEU A 43 26.94 18.76 17.28
C LEU A 43 27.50 19.42 18.55
N LYS A 44 27.53 18.67 19.65
CA LYS A 44 28.23 19.06 20.88
C LYS A 44 28.71 17.82 21.63
N ASN A 45 29.98 17.82 22.03
CA ASN A 45 30.63 16.77 22.83
C ASN A 45 30.41 15.33 22.29
N GLY A 46 30.52 15.13 20.97
CA GLY A 46 30.30 13.81 20.33
C GLY A 46 28.83 13.41 20.19
N TYR A 47 27.88 14.30 20.46
CA TYR A 47 26.45 14.04 20.27
C TYR A 47 25.84 15.01 19.28
N ALA A 48 24.92 14.49 18.47
CA ALA A 48 24.07 15.25 17.59
C ALA A 48 22.70 15.49 18.26
N TYR A 49 22.20 16.71 18.12
CA TYR A 49 20.90 17.14 18.62
C TYR A 49 19.94 17.27 17.45
N VAL A 50 19.04 16.29 17.34
CA VAL A 50 18.13 16.16 16.21
C VAL A 50 16.73 16.62 16.62
N PRO A 51 16.10 17.56 15.88
CA PRO A 51 14.72 17.95 16.16
C PRO A 51 13.75 16.81 15.85
N THR A 52 12.64 16.73 16.59
CA THR A 52 11.59 15.71 16.37
C THR A 52 11.09 15.65 14.92
N SER A 53 11.02 16.79 14.24
CA SER A 53 10.62 16.87 12.83
C SER A 53 11.51 16.07 11.88
N LEU A 54 12.80 15.96 12.17
CA LEU A 54 13.76 15.22 11.34
C LEU A 54 13.95 13.77 11.81
N MET A 55 13.61 13.45 13.06
CA MET A 55 13.83 12.13 13.66
C MET A 55 13.06 11.03 12.93
N PHE A 56 11.77 11.24 12.64
CA PHE A 56 10.96 10.24 11.93
C PHE A 56 11.47 9.96 10.52
N GLY A 57 11.88 11.01 9.79
CA GLY A 57 12.46 10.87 8.46
C GLY A 57 13.76 10.08 8.49
N PHE A 58 14.64 10.38 9.46
CA PHE A 58 15.87 9.63 9.67
C PHE A 58 15.61 8.17 10.03
N LEU A 59 14.69 7.89 10.96
CA LEU A 59 14.38 6.53 11.38
C LEU A 59 13.80 5.69 10.23
N LYS A 60 12.90 6.28 9.43
CA LYS A 60 12.35 5.65 8.22
C LYS A 60 13.46 5.31 7.23
N GLN A 61 14.36 6.26 6.95
CA GLN A 61 15.48 6.04 6.05
C GLN A 61 16.40 4.92 6.57
N TRP A 62 16.81 5.01 7.84
CA TRP A 62 17.69 4.04 8.49
C TRP A 62 17.10 2.63 8.46
N PHE A 63 15.82 2.50 8.81
CA PHE A 63 15.11 1.22 8.77
C PHE A 63 15.01 0.67 7.35
N THR A 64 14.66 1.52 6.38
CA THR A 64 14.52 1.12 4.97
C THR A 64 15.84 0.64 4.38
N GLU A 65 16.94 1.35 4.64
CA GLU A 65 18.28 0.94 4.20
C GLU A 65 18.70 -0.37 4.84
N ARG A 66 18.47 -0.54 6.14
CA ARG A 66 18.76 -1.78 6.86
C ARG A 66 17.94 -2.94 6.30
N LEU A 67 16.64 -2.76 6.15
CA LEU A 67 15.73 -3.76 5.58
C LEU A 67 16.19 -4.17 4.18
N ARG A 68 16.53 -3.20 3.32
CA ARG A 68 17.01 -3.46 1.96
C ARG A 68 18.29 -4.30 1.95
N LYS A 69 19.26 -3.99 2.81
CA LYS A 69 20.51 -4.77 2.95
C LYS A 69 20.21 -6.21 3.37
N HIS A 70 19.37 -6.42 4.38
CA HIS A 70 19.01 -7.76 4.83
C HIS A 70 18.22 -8.55 3.78
N LEU A 71 17.30 -7.89 3.06
CA LEU A 71 16.58 -8.53 1.96
C LEU A 71 17.48 -8.93 0.79
N GLN A 72 18.53 -8.16 0.49
CA GLN A 72 19.53 -8.52 -0.52
C GLN A 72 20.36 -9.74 -0.12
N VAL A 73 20.70 -9.87 1.16
CA VAL A 73 21.37 -11.07 1.67
C VAL A 73 20.41 -12.25 1.61
N LEU A 74 19.18 -12.06 2.08
CA LEU A 74 18.15 -13.09 2.08
C LEU A 74 17.83 -13.57 0.67
N SER A 75 17.73 -12.69 -0.33
CA SER A 75 17.41 -13.10 -1.71
C SER A 75 18.44 -14.05 -2.30
N ARG A 76 19.73 -13.89 -1.94
CA ARG A 76 20.81 -14.80 -2.35
C ARG A 76 20.69 -16.17 -1.71
N ILE A 77 20.29 -16.23 -0.44
CA ILE A 77 20.12 -17.47 0.34
C ILE A 77 18.80 -18.18 0.00
N CYS A 78 17.77 -17.41 -0.34
CA CYS A 78 16.41 -17.90 -0.56
C CYS A 78 16.32 -18.91 -1.72
N SER A 79 17.24 -18.88 -2.69
CA SER A 79 17.32 -19.88 -3.76
C SER A 79 17.55 -21.32 -3.22
N GLY A 80 18.30 -21.47 -2.14
CA GLY A 80 18.50 -22.75 -1.47
C GLY A 80 17.31 -23.17 -0.61
N VAL A 81 16.70 -22.20 0.08
CA VAL A 81 15.55 -22.42 0.99
C VAL A 81 14.27 -22.76 0.22
N ARG A 82 14.08 -22.19 -0.98
CA ARG A 82 12.93 -22.50 -1.87
C ARG A 82 12.88 -23.94 -2.36
N LYS A 83 13.93 -24.74 -2.16
CA LYS A 83 13.90 -26.18 -2.45
C LYS A 83 13.06 -26.97 -1.44
N ASP A 84 12.85 -26.41 -0.24
CA ASP A 84 11.95 -27.03 0.75
C ASP A 84 10.49 -26.75 0.35
N ARG A 85 9.77 -27.81 -0.02
CA ARG A 85 8.38 -27.77 -0.44
C ARG A 85 7.47 -27.05 0.57
N ARG A 86 7.74 -27.17 1.87
CA ARG A 86 6.92 -26.53 2.92
C ARG A 86 7.05 -25.01 2.87
N VAL A 87 8.26 -24.52 2.61
CA VAL A 87 8.51 -23.08 2.51
C VAL A 87 7.93 -22.52 1.22
N GLU A 88 8.04 -23.28 0.12
CA GLU A 88 7.40 -22.93 -1.15
C GLU A 88 5.87 -22.83 -1.02
N GLU A 89 5.22 -23.87 -0.47
CA GLU A 89 3.76 -23.89 -0.25
C GLU A 89 3.30 -22.75 0.67
N MET A 90 4.06 -22.46 1.74
CA MET A 90 3.77 -21.34 2.64
C MET A 90 3.88 -19.99 1.91
N LEU A 91 4.93 -19.79 1.10
CA LEU A 91 5.14 -18.56 0.35
C LEU A 91 4.09 -18.37 -0.74
N GLU A 92 3.77 -19.41 -1.50
CA GLU A 92 2.70 -19.39 -2.50
C GLU A 92 1.35 -19.13 -1.84
N GLY A 93 1.05 -19.77 -0.70
CA GLY A 93 -0.17 -19.52 0.05
C GLY A 93 -0.28 -18.07 0.54
N PHE A 94 0.82 -17.50 1.05
CA PHE A 94 0.87 -16.10 1.45
C PHE A 94 0.71 -15.16 0.25
N LEU A 95 1.41 -15.41 -0.86
CA LEU A 95 1.29 -14.63 -2.08
C LEU A 95 -0.15 -14.65 -2.59
N VAL A 96 -0.76 -15.84 -2.68
CA VAL A 96 -2.18 -15.98 -3.05
C VAL A 96 -3.08 -15.18 -2.11
N GLN A 97 -2.81 -15.08 -0.81
CA GLN A 97 -3.61 -14.24 0.09
C GLN A 97 -3.40 -12.74 -0.10
N VAL A 98 -2.16 -12.31 -0.34
CA VAL A 98 -1.81 -10.89 -0.53
C VAL A 98 -2.22 -10.39 -1.92
N THR A 99 -2.10 -11.23 -2.93
CA THR A 99 -2.45 -10.93 -4.32
C THR A 99 -3.86 -11.38 -4.69
N LYS A 100 -4.61 -11.97 -3.75
CA LYS A 100 -6.01 -12.32 -3.97
C LYS A 100 -6.70 -11.05 -4.46
N PRO A 101 -7.17 -10.98 -5.73
CA PRO A 101 -8.14 -9.95 -6.07
C PRO A 101 -9.29 -10.17 -5.12
N VAL A 102 -9.81 -9.08 -4.52
CA VAL A 102 -10.95 -9.10 -3.59
C VAL A 102 -11.96 -10.07 -4.17
N THR A 103 -11.98 -11.28 -3.61
CA THR A 103 -12.77 -12.34 -4.20
C THR A 103 -14.16 -11.92 -3.84
N TYR A 104 -14.94 -11.50 -4.85
CA TYR A 104 -16.29 -11.01 -4.65
C TYR A 104 -17.04 -12.08 -3.85
N GLN A 105 -17.22 -11.83 -2.55
CA GLN A 105 -18.10 -12.60 -1.72
C GLN A 105 -19.45 -11.92 -1.88
N PRO A 106 -20.44 -12.58 -2.49
CA PRO A 106 -21.77 -12.00 -2.55
C PRO A 106 -22.20 -11.66 -1.13
N PRO A 107 -22.66 -10.43 -0.85
CA PRO A 107 -23.13 -10.07 0.47
C PRO A 107 -24.24 -11.05 0.87
N LYS A 108 -24.13 -11.62 2.08
CA LYS A 108 -25.13 -12.56 2.62
C LYS A 108 -26.52 -11.93 2.75
N ASN A 109 -26.57 -10.60 2.83
CA ASN A 109 -27.79 -9.80 2.82
C ASN A 109 -27.91 -9.16 1.43
N ARG A 110 -28.62 -9.84 0.52
CA ARG A 110 -29.05 -9.24 -0.74
C ARG A 110 -30.04 -8.12 -0.40
N ALA A 111 -29.75 -6.89 -0.83
CA ALA A 111 -30.76 -5.85 -0.83
C ALA A 111 -31.94 -6.34 -1.70
N ALA A 112 -33.14 -6.25 -1.16
CA ALA A 112 -34.36 -6.84 -1.69
C ALA A 112 -34.89 -6.12 -2.94
N GLY A 113 -34.14 -6.15 -4.04
CA GLY A 113 -34.58 -5.72 -5.36
C GLY A 113 -34.17 -6.76 -6.39
N GLU A 114 -35.15 -7.31 -7.12
CA GLU A 114 -34.87 -8.15 -8.28
C GLU A 114 -34.32 -7.28 -9.41
N ILE A 115 -33.03 -7.45 -9.73
CA ILE A 115 -32.43 -6.80 -10.90
C ILE A 115 -32.85 -7.59 -12.14
N THR A 116 -33.39 -6.89 -13.14
CA THR A 116 -33.78 -7.48 -14.42
C THR A 116 -32.78 -7.15 -15.52
N HIS A 117 -32.83 -7.88 -16.65
CA HIS A 117 -31.97 -7.64 -17.82
C HIS A 117 -32.07 -6.20 -18.37
N ARG A 118 -33.20 -5.52 -18.16
CA ARG A 118 -33.44 -4.15 -18.64
C ARG A 118 -32.70 -3.10 -17.83
N ASP A 119 -32.46 -3.37 -16.55
CA ASP A 119 -31.80 -2.44 -15.63
C ASP A 119 -30.29 -2.33 -15.91
N ILE A 120 -29.72 -3.35 -16.56
CA ILE A 120 -28.28 -3.44 -16.89
C ILE A 120 -27.82 -2.23 -17.71
N ALA A 121 -28.64 -1.75 -18.65
CA ALA A 121 -28.28 -0.60 -19.48
C ALA A 121 -28.08 0.66 -18.64
N CYS A 122 -29.01 0.95 -17.73
CA CYS A 122 -28.93 2.09 -16.82
C CYS A 122 -27.77 1.94 -15.82
N MET A 123 -27.63 0.74 -15.23
CA MET A 123 -26.58 0.44 -14.28
C MET A 123 -25.17 0.50 -14.90
N SER A 124 -25.04 0.25 -16.21
CA SER A 124 -23.76 0.30 -16.90
C SER A 124 -23.12 1.69 -16.84
N SER A 125 -23.92 2.75 -16.97
CA SER A 125 -23.42 4.13 -16.92
C SER A 125 -23.18 4.63 -15.51
N GLU A 126 -23.97 4.17 -14.54
CA GLU A 126 -23.96 4.74 -13.18
C GLU A 126 -23.09 3.95 -12.19
N SER A 127 -23.04 2.62 -12.33
CA SER A 127 -22.54 1.73 -11.26
C SER A 127 -21.45 0.75 -11.73
N PHE A 128 -21.25 0.55 -13.03
CA PHE A 128 -20.26 -0.42 -13.48
C PHE A 128 -18.83 0.11 -13.34
N PRO A 129 -17.89 -0.69 -12.80
CA PRO A 129 -16.48 -0.33 -12.84
C PRO A 129 -15.97 -0.34 -14.29
N PRO A 130 -14.89 0.40 -14.60
CA PRO A 130 -14.39 0.55 -15.98
C PRO A 130 -14.17 -0.77 -16.73
N CYS A 131 -13.71 -1.82 -16.04
CA CYS A 131 -13.49 -3.14 -16.65
C CYS A 131 -14.81 -3.80 -17.12
N MET A 132 -15.88 -3.69 -16.34
CA MET A 132 -17.19 -4.28 -16.69
C MET A 132 -17.94 -3.41 -17.68
N LEU A 133 -17.79 -2.08 -17.60
CA LEU A 133 -18.31 -1.15 -18.59
C LEU A 133 -17.73 -1.43 -19.98
N GLU A 134 -16.43 -1.66 -20.07
CA GLU A 134 -15.78 -1.99 -21.34
C GLU A 134 -16.22 -3.37 -21.88
N MET A 135 -16.42 -4.36 -21.01
CA MET A 135 -17.01 -5.64 -21.41
C MET A 135 -18.44 -5.47 -21.95
N TYR A 136 -19.25 -4.65 -21.29
CA TYR A 136 -20.62 -4.36 -21.73
C TYR A 136 -20.65 -3.64 -23.08
N ARG A 137 -19.76 -2.66 -23.31
CA ARG A 137 -19.62 -1.97 -24.60
C ARG A 137 -19.22 -2.92 -25.73
N ASN A 138 -18.22 -3.78 -25.48
CA ASN A 138 -17.78 -4.76 -26.46
C ASN A 138 -18.88 -5.80 -26.75
N LEU A 139 -19.66 -6.20 -25.74
CA LEU A 139 -20.81 -7.06 -25.94
C LEU A 139 -21.87 -6.38 -26.83
N ASN A 140 -22.17 -5.10 -26.62
CA ASN A 140 -23.12 -4.36 -27.45
C ASN A 140 -22.62 -4.13 -28.88
N LYS A 141 -21.31 -3.96 -29.06
CA LYS A 141 -20.69 -3.71 -30.36
C LYS A 141 -20.57 -4.98 -31.20
N ASP A 142 -20.07 -6.06 -30.61
CA ASP A 142 -19.71 -7.29 -31.32
C ASP A 142 -20.80 -8.37 -31.16
N SER A 143 -21.83 -8.11 -30.36
CA SER A 143 -22.90 -9.05 -29.96
C SER A 143 -22.37 -10.35 -29.32
N HIS A 144 -21.10 -10.37 -28.90
CA HIS A 144 -20.46 -11.55 -28.34
C HIS A 144 -19.19 -11.19 -27.54
N LEU A 145 -18.96 -11.90 -26.44
CA LEU A 145 -17.70 -11.86 -25.69
C LEU A 145 -16.95 -13.18 -25.85
N LYS A 146 -15.61 -13.15 -25.88
CA LYS A 146 -14.76 -14.36 -25.85
C LYS A 146 -14.91 -15.12 -24.53
N TYR A 147 -14.43 -16.37 -24.47
CA TYR A 147 -14.59 -17.27 -23.30
C TYR A 147 -14.32 -16.59 -21.94
N TRP A 148 -13.16 -15.95 -21.79
CA TRP A 148 -12.80 -15.25 -20.55
C TRP A 148 -13.69 -14.04 -20.26
N GLY A 149 -14.12 -13.32 -21.30
CA GLY A 149 -15.04 -12.20 -21.17
C GLY A 149 -16.40 -12.65 -20.64
N ARG A 150 -16.98 -13.73 -21.23
CA ARG A 150 -18.25 -14.31 -20.75
C ARG A 150 -18.14 -14.80 -19.31
N ARG A 151 -17.06 -15.49 -18.97
CA ARG A 151 -16.84 -16.00 -17.61
C ARG A 151 -16.78 -14.86 -16.59
N THR A 152 -16.00 -13.81 -16.88
CA THR A 152 -15.81 -12.69 -15.96
C THR A 152 -17.07 -11.82 -15.85
N PHE A 153 -17.67 -11.48 -16.98
CA PHE A 153 -18.88 -10.66 -17.02
C PHE A 153 -20.09 -11.39 -16.42
N GLY A 154 -20.27 -12.68 -16.72
CA GLY A 154 -21.34 -13.50 -16.13
C GLY A 154 -21.21 -13.68 -14.61
N LEU A 155 -19.98 -13.87 -14.09
CA LEU A 155 -19.76 -13.91 -12.64
C LEU A 155 -20.05 -12.56 -11.97
N PHE A 156 -19.77 -11.45 -12.66
CA PHE A 156 -20.12 -10.11 -12.19
C PHE A 156 -21.63 -9.88 -12.16
N LEU A 157 -22.35 -10.23 -13.23
CA LEU A 157 -23.82 -10.15 -13.29
C LEU A 157 -24.49 -10.99 -12.21
N LYS A 158 -24.00 -12.22 -12.00
CA LYS A 158 -24.41 -13.07 -10.87
C LYS A 158 -24.11 -12.42 -9.52
N GLY A 159 -23.00 -11.69 -9.43
CA GLY A 159 -22.59 -10.97 -8.23
C GLY A 159 -23.57 -9.85 -7.88
N ILE A 160 -23.86 -8.95 -8.82
CA ILE A 160 -24.77 -7.83 -8.59
C ILE A 160 -26.21 -8.27 -8.27
N GLY A 161 -26.59 -9.50 -8.62
CA GLY A 161 -27.86 -10.12 -8.23
C GLY A 161 -28.77 -10.52 -9.38
N LEU A 162 -28.27 -10.50 -10.62
CA LEU A 162 -29.04 -10.95 -11.78
C LEU A 162 -29.36 -12.44 -11.65
N SER A 163 -30.64 -12.79 -11.81
CA SER A 163 -31.08 -14.19 -11.76
C SER A 163 -30.55 -14.97 -12.97
N LEU A 164 -30.52 -16.31 -12.87
CA LEU A 164 -30.09 -17.15 -13.99
C LEU A 164 -31.03 -16.98 -15.20
N GLU A 165 -32.33 -16.91 -14.95
CA GLU A 165 -33.34 -16.74 -16.01
C GLU A 165 -33.16 -15.42 -16.74
N GLU A 166 -32.96 -14.33 -16.00
CA GLU A 166 -32.70 -13.00 -16.57
C GLU A 166 -31.35 -12.95 -17.30
N SER A 167 -30.33 -13.63 -16.78
CA SER A 167 -29.03 -13.75 -17.44
C SER A 167 -29.05 -14.57 -18.74
N LEU A 168 -30.03 -15.44 -18.93
CA LEU A 168 -30.23 -16.18 -20.20
C LEU A 168 -31.05 -15.38 -21.22
N ARG A 169 -31.86 -14.43 -20.74
CA ARG A 169 -32.64 -13.51 -21.59
C ARG A 169 -31.83 -12.32 -22.10
N PHE A 170 -30.79 -11.94 -21.36
CA PHE A 170 -29.82 -10.91 -21.71
C PHE A 170 -28.79 -11.42 -22.73
#